data_AF-A0A2B4R9S2-F1
#
_entry.id   AF-A0A2B4R9S2-F1
#
_cell.length_a   1.000
_cell.length_b   1.000
_cell.length_c   1.000
_cell.angle_alpha   90.00
_cell.angle_beta   90.00
_cell.angle_gamma   90.00
#
_symmetry.space_group_name_H-M   'P 1'
#
loop_
_entity.id
_entity.type
_entity.pdbx_description
1 polymer ?
#
loop_
_entity_poly.entity_id
_entity_poly.type
_entity_poly.pdbx_seq_one_letter_code
_entity_poly.pdbx_strand_id
1 'polypeptide(L)'
;MQRHLDCGKHQRALERYTLLDRAAVGYAQRLEGQCAAVPELDAVAEPPSSHDMPPNGWALKSSASRRCRFTHKQKNYLTEKFQQGERSGRKSDPVSVARSKMSFVDSQGKRMFSSEEFLTASQVTGFFSRLAAKKYLFNDDNLEEDIECATQEATIEELTNEVSQELLPGHPIINSNITGATVG
;
A
#
# COMPACT_ATOMS: atom_id res chain seq x y z
N MET A 1 5.39 -40.74 -50.80
CA MET A 1 5.33 -40.36 -49.36
C MET A 1 6.43 -41.13 -48.63
N GLN A 2 7.67 -40.64 -48.65
CA GLN A 2 8.80 -41.29 -47.96
C GLN A 2 9.35 -40.30 -46.93
N ARG A 3 9.12 -40.58 -45.65
CA ARG A 3 9.74 -39.83 -44.55
C ARG A 3 11.15 -40.37 -44.35
N HIS A 4 12.14 -39.61 -44.79
CA HIS A 4 13.49 -39.76 -44.31
C HIS A 4 13.52 -39.20 -42.88
N LEU A 5 13.61 -40.07 -41.88
CA LEU A 5 14.01 -39.68 -40.54
C LEU A 5 15.53 -39.78 -40.50
N ASP A 6 16.19 -38.63 -40.38
CA ASP A 6 17.61 -38.53 -40.07
C ASP A 6 17.87 -39.14 -38.69
N CYS A 7 18.36 -40.38 -38.65
CA CYS A 7 18.83 -41.03 -37.43
C CYS A 7 20.35 -40.89 -37.35
N GLY A 8 20.83 -39.71 -36.95
CA GLY A 8 22.23 -39.46 -36.59
C GLY A 8 22.44 -39.32 -35.09
N LYS A 9 23.65 -39.58 -34.58
CA LYS A 9 24.02 -39.20 -33.20
C LYS A 9 24.11 -37.68 -33.13
N HIS A 10 23.01 -37.02 -32.81
CA HIS A 10 22.98 -35.57 -32.63
C HIS A 10 23.59 -35.21 -31.27
N GLN A 11 24.85 -34.76 -31.25
CA GLN A 11 25.40 -34.05 -30.10
C GLN A 11 24.76 -32.66 -30.06
N ARG A 12 23.79 -32.45 -29.16
CA ARG A 12 23.32 -31.10 -28.81
C ARG A 12 24.39 -30.43 -27.95
N ALA A 13 25.39 -29.85 -28.60
CA ALA A 13 26.21 -28.82 -27.98
C ALA A 13 25.48 -27.48 -28.15
N LEU A 14 25.22 -26.76 -27.04
CA LEU A 14 24.78 -25.37 -27.13
C LEU A 14 25.94 -24.57 -27.76
N GLU A 15 25.74 -23.96 -28.94
CA GLU A 15 26.81 -23.23 -29.65
C GLU A 15 27.39 -22.09 -28.81
N ARG A 16 26.61 -21.52 -27.88
CA ARG A 16 27.04 -20.45 -26.97
C ARG A 16 26.34 -20.60 -25.62
N TYR A 17 27.11 -20.69 -24.55
CA TYR A 17 26.58 -20.55 -23.20
C TYR A 17 26.07 -19.12 -23.01
N THR A 18 24.79 -18.97 -22.66
CA THR A 18 24.25 -17.67 -22.26
C THR A 18 24.76 -17.30 -20.88
N LEU A 19 24.66 -16.02 -20.51
CA LEU A 19 24.95 -15.58 -19.15
C LEU A 19 24.07 -16.29 -18.11
N LEU A 20 22.83 -16.63 -18.50
CA LEU A 20 21.89 -17.34 -17.63
C LEU A 20 22.31 -18.79 -17.39
N ASP A 21 22.80 -19.48 -18.42
CA ASP A 21 23.33 -20.84 -18.28
C ASP A 21 24.54 -20.86 -17.34
N ARG A 22 25.43 -19.88 -17.47
CA ARG A 22 26.59 -19.73 -16.57
C ARG A 22 26.18 -19.42 -15.14
N ALA A 23 25.18 -18.57 -14.94
CA ALA A 23 24.66 -18.24 -13.62
C ALA A 23 24.01 -19.46 -12.95
N ALA A 24 23.24 -20.26 -13.70
CA ALA A 24 22.60 -21.47 -13.20
C ALA A 24 23.64 -22.51 -12.74
N VAL A 25 24.68 -22.74 -13.55
CA VAL A 25 25.78 -23.65 -13.19
C VAL A 25 26.55 -23.15 -11.97
N GLY A 26 26.87 -21.85 -11.92
CA GLY A 26 27.58 -21.26 -10.78
C GLY A 26 26.75 -21.28 -9.48
N TYR A 27 25.43 -21.16 -9.58
CA TYR A 27 24.54 -21.30 -8.44
C TYR A 27 24.49 -22.75 -7.92
N ALA A 28 24.35 -23.72 -8.82
CA ALA A 28 24.35 -25.15 -8.48
C ALA A 28 25.66 -25.57 -7.79
N GLN A 29 26.82 -25.15 -8.31
CA GLN A 29 28.13 -25.43 -7.70
C GLN A 29 28.26 -24.88 -6.28
N ARG A 30 27.68 -23.69 -6.02
CA ARG A 30 27.68 -23.12 -4.66
C ARG A 30 26.81 -23.92 -3.69
N LEU A 31 25.73 -24.53 -4.16
CA LEU A 31 24.87 -25.36 -3.31
C LEU A 31 25.53 -26.71 -2.98
N GLU A 32 26.25 -27.33 -3.91
CA GLU A 32 26.87 -28.65 -3.69
C GLU A 32 28.03 -28.62 -2.67
N GLY A 33 28.70 -27.46 -2.51
CA GLY A 33 29.80 -27.27 -1.55
C GLY A 33 29.41 -26.57 -0.24
N GLN A 34 28.19 -26.05 -0.13
CA GLN A 34 27.70 -25.39 1.07
C GLN A 34 26.63 -26.27 1.71
N CYS A 35 27.05 -27.10 2.66
CA CYS A 35 26.20 -27.35 3.82
C CYS A 35 26.07 -25.99 4.51
N ALA A 36 25.11 -25.18 4.06
CA ALA A 36 24.68 -24.01 4.80
C ALA A 36 24.08 -24.58 6.09
N ALA A 37 24.91 -24.74 7.11
CA ALA A 37 24.41 -24.79 8.48
C ALA A 37 23.56 -23.53 8.59
N VAL A 38 22.25 -23.74 8.67
CA VAL A 38 21.33 -22.70 9.12
C VAL A 38 21.99 -22.13 10.36
N PRO A 39 22.27 -20.81 10.43
CA PRO A 39 22.82 -20.25 11.65
C PRO A 39 21.88 -20.67 12.77
N GLU A 40 22.36 -21.55 13.65
CA GLU A 40 21.67 -21.86 14.88
C GLU A 40 21.80 -20.58 15.68
N LEU A 41 20.78 -19.74 15.56
CA LEU A 41 20.66 -18.56 16.39
C LEU A 41 20.42 -19.12 17.78
N ASP A 42 21.45 -19.04 18.64
CA ASP A 42 21.29 -19.22 20.07
C ASP A 42 20.10 -18.36 20.48
N ALA A 43 19.00 -19.02 20.81
CA ALA A 43 17.82 -18.37 21.33
C ALA A 43 18.15 -17.89 22.74
N VAL A 44 18.87 -16.77 22.84
CA VAL A 44 18.87 -15.93 24.02
C VAL A 44 17.50 -15.28 24.05
N ALA A 45 16.52 -16.07 24.52
CA ALA A 45 15.20 -15.61 24.86
C ALA A 45 15.28 -14.80 26.17
N GLU A 46 15.90 -13.62 26.09
CA GLU A 46 15.43 -12.52 26.93
C GLU A 46 14.05 -12.14 26.35
N PRO A 47 12.95 -12.30 27.11
CA PRO A 47 11.65 -11.87 26.62
C PRO A 47 11.75 -10.38 26.30
N PRO A 48 11.40 -9.94 25.07
CA PRO A 48 11.38 -8.53 24.77
C PRO A 48 10.46 -7.86 25.79
N SER A 49 11.01 -6.86 26.48
CA SER A 49 10.26 -5.95 27.34
C SER A 49 8.96 -5.60 26.62
N SER A 50 7.82 -5.78 27.30
CA SER A 50 6.46 -5.59 26.76
C SER A 50 6.22 -4.20 26.16
N HIS A 51 7.17 -3.28 26.32
CA HIS A 51 7.14 -1.92 25.77
C HIS A 51 7.65 -1.79 24.33
N ASP A 52 8.38 -2.77 23.78
CA ASP A 52 8.94 -2.68 22.42
C ASP A 52 8.15 -3.47 21.35
N MET A 53 7.07 -4.13 21.74
CA MET A 53 6.19 -4.83 20.80
C MET A 53 5.15 -3.86 20.22
N PRO A 54 5.11 -3.64 18.89
CA PRO A 54 4.03 -2.88 18.28
C PRO A 54 2.69 -3.58 18.59
N PRO A 55 1.65 -2.85 19.04
CA PRO A 55 0.37 -3.43 19.47
C PRO A 55 -0.27 -4.39 18.46
N ASN A 56 0.06 -4.22 17.18
CA ASN A 56 -0.52 -4.95 16.05
C ASN A 56 0.52 -5.79 15.27
N GLY A 57 1.69 -6.07 15.84
CA GLY A 57 2.75 -6.84 15.17
C GLY A 57 3.40 -6.12 13.97
N TRP A 58 4.44 -6.73 13.39
CA TRP A 58 5.25 -6.13 12.30
C TRP A 58 4.60 -6.20 10.91
N ALA A 59 3.55 -7.02 10.77
CA ALA A 59 2.91 -7.29 9.48
C ALA A 59 1.73 -6.36 9.18
N LEU A 60 1.13 -5.74 10.19
CA LEU A 60 0.03 -4.81 9.99
C LEU A 60 0.58 -3.43 9.63
N LYS A 61 0.32 -3.00 8.39
CA LYS A 61 0.47 -1.60 7.99
C LYS A 61 -0.35 -0.79 8.97
N SER A 62 0.28 0.12 9.72
CA SER A 62 -0.44 1.08 10.55
C SER A 62 -1.58 1.67 9.73
N SER A 63 -2.82 1.44 10.13
CA SER A 63 -4.03 2.01 9.50
C SER A 63 -4.00 3.54 9.45
N ALA A 64 -3.02 4.14 10.14
CA ALA A 64 -2.53 5.50 9.95
C ALA A 64 -1.97 5.83 8.56
N SER A 65 -2.19 5.02 7.51
CA SER A 65 -2.37 5.60 6.17
C SER A 65 -3.67 6.40 6.17
N ARG A 66 -3.64 7.48 6.94
CA ARG A 66 -4.60 8.56 6.89
C ARG A 66 -4.51 9.06 5.46
N ARG A 67 -5.36 8.55 4.58
CA ARG A 67 -5.89 9.34 3.47
C ARG A 67 -6.60 10.51 4.14
N CYS A 68 -5.82 11.48 4.61
CA CYS A 68 -6.31 12.70 5.22
C CYS A 68 -7.14 13.37 4.12
N ARG A 69 -8.46 13.32 4.29
CA ARG A 69 -9.39 14.11 3.48
C ARG A 69 -8.88 15.54 3.47
N PHE A 70 -8.90 16.18 2.30
CA PHE A 70 -8.55 17.60 2.25
C PHE A 70 -9.50 18.37 3.16
N THR A 71 -8.94 19.17 4.05
CA THR A 71 -9.74 20.04 4.91
C THR A 71 -10.52 21.03 4.06
N HIS A 72 -11.64 21.54 4.58
CA HIS A 72 -12.47 22.50 3.85
C HIS A 72 -11.65 23.71 3.37
N LYS A 73 -10.74 24.20 4.23
CA LYS A 73 -9.81 25.28 3.90
C LYS A 73 -8.89 24.93 2.73
N GLN A 74 -8.38 23.69 2.69
CA GLN A 74 -7.55 23.22 1.59
C GLN A 74 -8.35 23.10 0.29
N LYS A 75 -9.59 22.60 0.34
CA LYS A 75 -10.49 22.49 -0.82
C LYS A 75 -10.79 23.87 -1.40
N ASN A 76 -11.19 24.84 -0.57
CA ASN A 76 -11.53 26.20 -1.01
C ASN A 76 -10.37 26.87 -1.72
N TYR A 77 -9.16 26.81 -1.12
CA TYR A 77 -7.95 27.35 -1.74
C TYR A 77 -7.65 26.72 -3.11
N LEU A 78 -7.73 25.39 -3.22
CA LEU A 78 -7.46 24.71 -4.49
C LEU A 78 -8.52 25.02 -5.54
N THR A 79 -9.79 25.07 -5.17
CA THR A 79 -10.89 25.44 -6.07
C THR A 79 -10.72 26.87 -6.58
N GLU A 80 -10.35 27.82 -5.72
CA GLU A 80 -10.08 29.21 -6.12
C GLU A 80 -8.91 29.28 -7.11
N LYS A 81 -7.80 28.58 -6.84
CA LYS A 81 -6.63 28.52 -7.74
C LYS A 81 -6.93 27.84 -9.06
N PHE A 82 -7.84 26.86 -9.07
CA PHE A 82 -8.32 26.23 -10.28
C PHE A 82 -9.16 27.22 -11.10
N GLN A 83 -10.16 27.88 -10.50
CA GLN A 83 -11.00 28.87 -11.16
C GLN A 83 -10.20 30.07 -11.68
N GLN A 84 -9.17 30.51 -10.97
CA GLN A 84 -8.26 31.55 -11.44
C GLN A 84 -7.54 31.14 -12.73
N GLY A 85 -7.09 29.88 -12.82
CA GLY A 85 -6.51 29.32 -14.03
C GLY A 85 -7.51 29.27 -15.19
N GLU A 86 -8.77 28.93 -14.90
CA GLU A 86 -9.86 28.91 -15.89
C GLU A 86 -10.14 30.31 -16.45
N ARG A 87 -10.31 31.31 -15.57
CA ARG A 87 -10.59 32.70 -15.95
C ARG A 87 -9.46 33.31 -16.76
N SER A 88 -8.21 32.94 -16.45
CA SER A 88 -7.02 33.42 -17.19
C SER A 88 -6.72 32.60 -18.45
N GLY A 89 -7.39 31.46 -18.66
CA GLY A 89 -7.09 30.51 -19.73
C GLY A 89 -5.75 29.77 -19.57
N ARG A 90 -5.00 30.01 -18.48
CA ARG A 90 -3.71 29.37 -18.21
C ARG A 90 -3.82 28.48 -16.98
N LYS A 91 -3.64 27.17 -17.17
CA LYS A 91 -3.64 26.19 -16.07
C LYS A 91 -2.62 26.58 -15.00
N SER A 92 -3.06 26.59 -13.74
CA SER A 92 -2.19 26.78 -12.60
C SER A 92 -1.25 25.58 -12.45
N ASP A 93 0.05 25.85 -12.37
CA ASP A 93 1.07 24.81 -12.16
C ASP A 93 0.93 24.19 -10.74
N PRO A 94 0.74 22.86 -10.62
CA PRO A 94 0.58 22.19 -9.32
C PRO A 94 1.74 22.40 -8.34
N VAL A 95 2.98 22.50 -8.82
CA VAL A 95 4.15 22.73 -7.96
C VAL A 95 4.11 24.14 -7.38
N SER A 96 3.81 25.12 -8.22
CA SER A 96 3.66 26.52 -7.82
C SER A 96 2.51 26.72 -6.84
N VAL A 97 1.37 26.04 -7.05
CA VAL A 97 0.22 26.09 -6.13
C VAL A 97 0.57 25.48 -4.77
N ALA A 98 1.26 24.33 -4.76
CA ALA A 98 1.72 23.70 -3.52
C ALA A 98 2.66 24.64 -2.73
N ARG A 99 3.65 25.25 -3.40
CA ARG A 99 4.56 26.23 -2.78
C ARG A 99 3.85 27.47 -2.29
N SER A 100 2.95 28.05 -3.10
CA SER A 100 2.18 29.23 -2.72
C SER A 100 1.34 28.98 -1.46
N LYS A 101 0.80 27.77 -1.31
CA LYS A 101 0.07 27.37 -0.10
C LYS A 101 0.96 27.35 1.15
N MET A 102 2.21 26.89 1.03
CA MET A 102 3.17 26.84 2.14
C MET A 102 3.49 28.23 2.72
N SER A 103 3.41 29.26 1.87
CA SER A 103 3.65 30.65 2.23
C SER A 103 2.38 31.51 2.24
N PHE A 104 1.19 30.90 2.23
CA PHE A 104 -0.06 31.64 2.18
C PHE A 104 -0.33 32.30 3.54
N VAL A 105 -0.47 33.62 3.54
CA VAL A 105 -0.68 34.44 4.73
C VAL A 105 -2.05 35.11 4.69
N ASP A 106 -2.65 35.32 5.86
CA ASP A 106 -3.88 36.09 6.01
C ASP A 106 -3.63 37.61 5.99
N SER A 107 -4.70 38.39 6.12
CA SER A 107 -4.62 39.86 6.18
C SER A 107 -3.87 40.39 7.41
N GLN A 108 -3.61 39.55 8.41
CA GLN A 108 -2.83 39.87 9.61
C GLN A 108 -1.37 39.39 9.48
N GLY A 109 -0.97 38.89 8.31
CA GLY A 109 0.38 38.39 8.04
C GLY A 109 0.68 37.01 8.65
N LYS A 110 -0.30 36.33 9.23
CA LYS A 110 -0.12 35.00 9.83
C LYS A 110 -0.28 33.90 8.78
N ARG A 111 0.56 32.86 8.87
CA ARG A 111 0.44 31.68 8.00
C ARG A 111 -0.93 31.04 8.16
N MET A 112 -1.60 30.84 7.03
CA MET A 112 -2.92 30.25 6.96
C MET A 112 -2.89 28.74 7.12
N PHE A 113 -1.83 28.05 6.69
CA PHE A 113 -1.73 26.60 6.77
C PHE A 113 -0.59 26.18 7.68
N SER A 114 -0.81 25.14 8.49
CA SER A 114 0.27 24.47 9.24
C SER A 114 1.08 23.57 8.30
N SER A 115 2.29 23.16 8.72
CA SER A 115 3.12 22.25 7.93
C SER A 115 2.46 20.89 7.65
N GLU A 116 1.59 20.45 8.56
CA GLU A 116 0.80 19.22 8.42
C GLU A 116 -0.29 19.33 7.35
N GLU A 117 -0.71 20.56 7.03
CA GLU A 117 -1.72 20.86 6.01
C GLU A 117 -1.11 21.17 4.63
N PHE A 118 0.21 21.04 4.49
CA PHE A 118 0.87 21.22 3.21
C PHE A 118 0.53 20.06 2.27
N LEU A 119 0.28 20.41 1.01
CA LEU A 119 -0.02 19.44 -0.02
C LEU A 119 1.17 19.27 -0.94
N THR A 120 1.35 18.04 -1.42
CA THR A 120 2.32 17.73 -2.46
C THR A 120 1.78 18.14 -3.83
N ALA A 121 2.67 18.36 -4.80
CA ALA A 121 2.27 18.64 -6.18
C ALA A 121 1.38 17.52 -6.77
N SER A 122 1.63 16.26 -6.39
CA SER A 122 0.80 15.13 -6.81
C SER A 122 -0.62 15.20 -6.25
N GLN A 123 -0.79 15.60 -4.98
CA GLN A 123 -2.10 15.79 -4.37
C GLN A 123 -2.87 16.92 -5.05
N VAL A 124 -2.21 18.04 -5.37
CA VAL A 124 -2.79 19.17 -6.10
C VAL A 124 -3.19 18.74 -7.52
N THR A 125 -2.31 18.05 -8.23
CA THR A 125 -2.57 17.54 -9.58
C THR A 125 -3.79 16.63 -9.60
N GLY A 126 -3.85 15.65 -8.68
CA GLY A 126 -4.99 14.75 -8.57
C GLY A 126 -6.29 15.49 -8.26
N PHE A 127 -6.26 16.52 -7.41
CA PHE A 127 -7.44 17.35 -7.15
C PHE A 127 -7.92 18.09 -8.40
N PHE A 128 -7.02 18.72 -9.15
CA PHE A 128 -7.36 19.44 -10.38
C PHE A 128 -7.89 18.52 -11.47
N SER A 129 -7.32 17.32 -11.62
CA SER A 129 -7.84 16.31 -12.56
C SER A 129 -9.27 15.92 -12.23
N ARG A 130 -9.57 15.68 -10.94
CA ARG A 130 -10.94 15.38 -10.48
C ARG A 130 -11.89 16.56 -10.68
N LEU A 131 -11.45 17.77 -10.38
CA LEU A 131 -12.26 19.00 -10.54
C LEU A 131 -12.60 19.24 -12.01
N ALA A 132 -11.62 19.05 -12.91
CA ALA A 132 -11.84 19.12 -14.35
C ALA A 132 -12.83 18.03 -14.82
N ALA A 133 -12.62 16.77 -14.43
CA ALA A 133 -13.51 15.66 -14.79
C ALA A 133 -14.95 15.88 -14.31
N LYS A 134 -15.14 16.41 -13.09
CA LYS A 134 -16.46 16.67 -12.52
C LYS A 134 -17.23 17.73 -13.31
N LYS A 135 -16.55 18.78 -13.79
CA LYS A 135 -17.16 19.81 -14.64
C LYS A 135 -17.68 19.27 -15.98
N TYR A 136 -17.07 18.20 -16.52
CA TYR A 136 -17.58 17.56 -17.75
C TYR A 136 -18.85 16.74 -17.50
N LEU A 137 -19.19 16.44 -16.24
CA LEU A 137 -20.31 15.57 -15.88
C LEU A 137 -21.52 16.34 -15.35
N PHE A 138 -21.35 17.43 -14.60
CA PHE A 138 -22.46 18.24 -14.07
C PHE A 138 -22.09 19.72 -13.94
N ASN A 139 -22.90 20.59 -14.54
CA ASN A 139 -22.97 22.01 -14.17
C ASN A 139 -23.73 22.11 -12.84
N ASP A 140 -23.20 22.94 -11.94
CA ASP A 140 -23.79 23.43 -10.70
C ASP A 140 -23.77 22.54 -9.44
N ASP A 141 -23.12 23.10 -8.41
CA ASP A 141 -23.50 23.05 -7.00
C ASP A 141 -23.67 21.72 -6.26
N ASN A 142 -22.70 20.81 -6.38
CA ASN A 142 -22.44 19.91 -5.25
C ASN A 142 -20.94 19.68 -5.01
N LEU A 143 -20.38 20.39 -4.02
CA LEU A 143 -19.01 20.20 -3.53
C LEU A 143 -18.92 19.07 -2.48
N GLU A 144 -19.95 18.22 -2.38
CA GLU A 144 -20.15 17.34 -1.23
C GLU A 144 -19.86 15.85 -1.47
N GLU A 145 -19.66 15.37 -2.70
CA GLU A 145 -19.36 13.94 -2.90
C GLU A 145 -17.86 13.64 -2.93
N ASP A 146 -17.28 13.60 -1.73
CA ASP A 146 -16.21 12.66 -1.39
C ASP A 146 -16.41 12.23 0.08
N ILE A 147 -17.67 11.92 0.41
CA ILE A 147 -18.13 11.18 1.59
C ILE A 147 -18.38 9.78 1.03
N GLU A 148 -17.43 8.87 1.08
CA GLU A 148 -17.46 7.76 2.03
C GLU A 148 -16.10 7.08 1.93
N CYS A 149 -15.39 6.98 3.05
CA CYS A 149 -14.21 6.12 3.14
C CYS A 149 -13.93 5.76 4.60
N ALA A 150 -14.40 6.59 5.55
CA ALA A 150 -14.28 6.29 6.97
C ALA A 150 -15.42 5.36 7.45
N THR A 151 -16.65 5.56 6.97
CA THR A 151 -17.81 4.70 7.29
C THR A 151 -17.76 3.37 6.54
N GLN A 152 -17.23 3.38 5.31
CA GLN A 152 -17.15 2.17 4.50
C GLN A 152 -16.11 1.17 5.04
N GLU A 153 -15.03 1.65 5.69
CA GLU A 153 -14.05 0.76 6.31
C GLU A 153 -14.63 0.06 7.55
N ALA A 154 -15.33 0.79 8.43
CA ALA A 154 -15.99 0.19 9.60
C ALA A 154 -17.11 -0.79 9.20
N THR A 155 -17.90 -0.46 8.19
CA THR A 155 -18.95 -1.37 7.68
C THR A 155 -18.37 -2.59 6.97
N ILE A 156 -17.27 -2.46 6.23
CA ILE A 156 -16.56 -3.61 5.67
C ILE A 156 -15.98 -4.46 6.79
N GLU A 157 -15.35 -3.86 7.81
CA GLU A 157 -14.79 -4.59 8.95
C GLU A 157 -15.88 -5.36 9.71
N GLU A 158 -17.03 -4.72 9.97
CA GLU A 158 -18.22 -5.36 10.56
C GLU A 158 -18.71 -6.54 9.72
N LEU A 159 -18.90 -6.35 8.41
CA LEU A 159 -19.30 -7.42 7.49
C LEU A 159 -18.27 -8.55 7.41
N THR A 160 -16.97 -8.24 7.43
CA THR A 160 -15.92 -9.28 7.44
C THR A 160 -15.91 -10.06 8.75
N ASN A 161 -16.19 -9.42 9.87
CA ASN A 161 -16.30 -10.08 11.18
C ASN A 161 -17.55 -10.97 11.24
N GLU A 162 -18.68 -10.51 10.71
CA GLU A 162 -19.93 -11.28 10.62
C GLU A 162 -19.75 -12.53 9.75
N VAL A 163 -19.21 -12.37 8.53
CA VAL A 163 -18.90 -13.49 7.63
C VAL A 163 -17.88 -14.45 8.26
N SER A 164 -16.90 -13.93 9.00
CA SER A 164 -15.94 -14.78 9.72
C SER A 164 -16.61 -15.59 10.83
N GLN A 165 -17.61 -15.06 11.54
CA GLN A 165 -18.35 -15.81 12.55
C GLN A 165 -19.23 -16.90 11.94
N GLU A 166 -19.88 -16.63 10.80
CA GLU A 166 -20.73 -17.62 10.13
C GLU A 166 -19.94 -18.74 9.44
N LEU A 167 -18.72 -18.45 8.98
CA LEU A 167 -17.87 -19.38 8.23
C LEU A 167 -16.86 -20.14 9.08
N LEU A 168 -16.94 -20.14 10.41
CA LEU A 168 -16.13 -21.03 11.23
C LEU A 168 -16.73 -22.46 11.20
N PRO A 169 -16.20 -23.42 10.43
CA PRO A 169 -16.35 -24.82 10.83
C PRO A 169 -15.70 -24.94 12.21
N GLY A 170 -16.49 -25.33 13.21
CA GLY A 170 -15.99 -25.59 14.56
C GLY A 170 -14.72 -26.44 14.45
N HIS A 171 -13.59 -25.89 14.92
CA HIS A 171 -12.32 -26.58 14.83
C HIS A 171 -12.47 -27.96 15.50
N PRO A 172 -12.09 -29.07 14.84
CA PRO A 172 -12.32 -30.42 15.36
C PRO A 172 -11.48 -30.76 16.60
N ILE A 173 -10.65 -29.82 17.06
CA ILE A 173 -9.83 -29.95 18.25
C ILE A 173 -10.52 -29.19 19.38
N ILE A 174 -11.41 -29.91 20.06
CA ILE A 174 -12.00 -29.47 21.32
C ILE A 174 -11.05 -29.91 22.42
N ASN A 175 -10.45 -28.95 23.14
CA ASN A 175 -9.69 -29.29 24.35
C ASN A 175 -10.70 -29.76 25.41
N SER A 176 -10.89 -31.07 25.51
CA SER A 176 -11.57 -31.67 26.65
C SER A 176 -10.72 -31.39 27.88
N ASN A 177 -11.13 -30.43 28.71
CA ASN A 177 -10.65 -30.34 30.07
C ASN A 177 -10.96 -31.69 30.72
N ILE A 178 -9.92 -32.52 30.89
CA ILE A 178 -10.00 -33.81 31.56
C ILE A 178 -10.28 -33.51 33.04
N THR A 179 -11.56 -33.43 33.38
CA THR A 179 -12.02 -33.68 34.74
C THR A 179 -11.98 -35.18 34.99
N GLY A 180 -11.08 -35.62 35.88
CA GLY A 180 -11.00 -36.98 36.38
C GLY A 180 -9.67 -37.19 37.11
N ALA A 181 -9.58 -36.93 38.42
CA ALA A 181 -9.95 -37.86 39.51
C ALA A 181 -8.77 -38.78 39.94
N THR A 182 -8.22 -38.41 41.11
CA THR A 182 -7.98 -39.27 42.28
C THR A 182 -6.79 -40.25 42.34
N VAL A 183 -6.17 -40.21 43.52
CA VAL A 183 -5.50 -41.24 44.34
C VAL A 183 -3.97 -41.26 44.34
N GLY A 184 -3.43 -41.04 45.53
CA GLY A 184 -2.05 -41.21 45.98
C GLY A 184 -1.92 -40.65 47.39
#